data_AF-A0A014M5N8-F1
#
_entry.id   AF-A0A014M5N8-F1
#
_cell.length_a   1.000
_cell.length_b   1.000
_cell.length_c   1.000
_cell.angle_alpha   90.00
_cell.angle_beta   90.00
_cell.angle_gamma   90.00
#
_symmetry.space_group_name_H-M   'P 1'
#
loop_
_entity.id
_entity.type
_entity.pdbx_description
1 polymer ?
#
loop_
_entity_poly.entity_id
_entity_poly.type
_entity_poly.pdbx_seq_one_letter_code
_entity_poly.pdbx_strand_id
1 'polypeptide(L)'
;MNSFPELAICPCCSHLHRRESLTCGEHASCLRCAKTLFASAPRYSRRLALMLSAVFALPVATFLPLITVGLQGNTRPVTLVNMVVSLVQSHQWLLATIVMLIFVLFPAVQLVLYSWLCHFASRARHAPGHRTALQILHWLNPWCMSDVCLLGLLIAGYKMVEFIQLSIGPGFWALVWVALLCRSISRHDLAGLWSINSTPTPPGRKPTEASATRLTGCRHCGLVCEADRRTKFTTRCPRCHTRLSLNTVDNLSRTTALLVAAIICYFPANLLPVMQTTLLGNSSEKTILSGIVAFRDSGAIAIAAIIFIASVVIPVMKFLAIGLLIITCHLRSQWAASKRTQLYRLTEAIGYLSLLDVIVVVIMSCAMQFAPSVTVEPRSGILFFALSVILTMLSALSFDPRLIWSRNHHE
;
A
#
# COMPACT_ATOMS: atom_id res chain seq x y z
N MET A 1 -15.77 30.11 0.14
CA MET A 1 -14.71 29.57 -0.76
C MET A 1 -15.40 28.92 -1.93
N ASN A 2 -15.09 29.35 -3.15
CA ASN A 2 -15.77 28.84 -4.33
C ASN A 2 -15.29 27.41 -4.63
N SER A 3 -16.21 26.52 -4.96
CA SER A 3 -15.93 25.14 -5.36
C SER A 3 -16.58 24.85 -6.70
N PHE A 4 -15.87 24.10 -7.55
CA PHE A 4 -16.29 23.80 -8.92
C PHE A 4 -16.41 22.28 -9.08
N PRO A 5 -17.59 21.67 -8.84
CA PRO A 5 -17.77 20.23 -8.94
C PRO A 5 -17.70 19.70 -10.38
N GLU A 6 -17.94 20.56 -11.37
CA GLU A 6 -17.83 20.25 -12.80
C GLU A 6 -16.38 20.16 -13.29
N LEU A 7 -15.40 20.53 -12.46
CA LEU A 7 -13.99 20.48 -12.80
C LEU A 7 -13.30 19.33 -12.07
N ALA A 8 -12.27 18.77 -12.70
CA ALA A 8 -11.38 17.79 -12.12
C ALA A 8 -9.93 18.22 -12.39
N ILE A 9 -9.11 18.29 -11.34
CA ILE A 9 -7.67 18.53 -11.49
C ILE A 9 -6.95 17.20 -11.38
N CYS A 10 -6.07 16.90 -12.33
CA CYS A 10 -5.26 15.69 -12.29
C CYS A 10 -4.37 15.67 -11.03
N PRO A 11 -4.42 14.62 -10.20
CA PRO A 11 -3.60 14.55 -9.00
C PRO A 11 -2.10 14.47 -9.31
N CYS A 12 -1.69 13.97 -10.48
CA CYS A 12 -0.29 13.81 -10.86
C CYS A 12 0.33 15.04 -11.53
N CYS A 13 -0.34 15.65 -12.51
CA CYS A 13 0.24 16.73 -13.32
C CYS A 13 -0.46 18.09 -13.17
N SER A 14 -1.46 18.17 -12.29
CA SER A 14 -2.28 19.37 -12.02
C SER A 14 -3.04 19.93 -13.23
N HIS A 15 -3.13 19.19 -14.34
CA HIS A 15 -3.90 19.64 -15.50
C HIS A 15 -5.39 19.67 -15.19
N LEU A 16 -6.06 20.75 -15.58
CA LEU A 16 -7.48 20.99 -15.34
C LEU A 16 -8.31 20.35 -16.45
N HIS A 17 -9.32 19.59 -16.06
CA HIS A 17 -10.28 18.94 -16.94
C HIS A 17 -11.70 19.33 -16.53
N ARG A 18 -12.63 19.30 -17.49
CA ARG A 18 -14.07 19.33 -17.22
C ARG A 18 -14.56 17.89 -17.02
N ARG A 19 -15.46 17.68 -16.06
CA ARG A 19 -16.12 16.40 -15.84
C ARG A 19 -17.25 16.22 -16.84
N GLU A 20 -17.29 15.06 -17.45
CA GLU A 20 -18.39 14.61 -18.31
C GLU A 20 -19.05 13.39 -17.68
N SER A 21 -20.32 13.18 -18.00
CA SER A 21 -21.07 11.99 -17.58
C SER A 21 -20.52 10.77 -18.32
N LEU A 22 -19.98 9.81 -17.58
CA LEU A 22 -19.48 8.54 -18.10
C LEU A 22 -20.60 7.50 -18.17
N THR A 23 -20.62 6.69 -19.22
CA THR A 23 -21.48 5.50 -19.30
C THR A 23 -20.87 4.32 -18.52
N CYS A 24 -21.67 3.30 -18.25
CA CYS A 24 -21.25 2.16 -17.42
C CYS A 24 -20.03 1.45 -18.02
N GLY A 25 -18.91 1.46 -17.29
CA GLY A 25 -17.64 0.83 -17.72
C GLY A 25 -16.63 1.79 -18.33
N GLU A 26 -17.02 3.04 -18.60
CA GLU A 26 -16.08 4.06 -19.08
C GLU A 26 -15.23 4.64 -17.94
N HIS A 27 -14.04 5.11 -18.31
CA HIS A 27 -13.10 5.79 -17.43
C HIS A 27 -12.52 7.02 -18.12
N ALA A 28 -12.45 8.13 -17.40
CA ALA A 28 -11.80 9.34 -17.87
C ALA A 28 -10.30 9.30 -17.55
N SER A 29 -9.45 9.61 -18.52
CA SER A 29 -8.00 9.64 -18.37
C SER A 29 -7.44 11.04 -18.62
N CYS A 30 -6.39 11.42 -17.90
CA CYS A 30 -5.72 12.69 -18.09
C CYS A 30 -4.97 12.74 -19.43
N LEU A 31 -5.26 13.73 -20.27
CA LEU A 31 -4.62 13.92 -21.58
C LEU A 31 -3.10 14.16 -21.51
N ARG A 32 -2.56 14.63 -20.37
CA ARG A 32 -1.14 14.95 -20.22
C ARG A 32 -0.30 13.80 -19.67
N CYS A 33 -0.83 13.03 -18.71
CA CYS A 33 -0.08 11.98 -18.02
C CYS A 33 -0.70 10.58 -18.11
N ALA A 34 -1.85 10.45 -18.77
CA ALA A 34 -2.63 9.22 -18.91
C ALA A 34 -3.05 8.57 -17.57
N LYS A 35 -3.04 9.30 -16.45
CA LYS A 35 -3.61 8.81 -15.17
C LYS A 35 -5.13 8.82 -15.27
N THR A 36 -5.77 7.72 -14.87
CA THR A 36 -7.23 7.66 -14.71
C THR A 36 -7.69 8.66 -13.65
N LEU A 37 -8.64 9.52 -14.00
CA LEU A 37 -9.15 10.60 -13.16
C LEU A 37 -10.36 10.15 -12.34
N PHE A 38 -11.37 9.60 -13.00
CA PHE A 38 -12.58 9.06 -12.41
C PHE A 38 -13.18 8.02 -13.36
N ALA A 39 -13.94 7.08 -12.82
CA ALA A 39 -14.63 6.01 -13.56
C ALA A 39 -16.13 6.06 -13.27
N SER A 40 -16.93 5.43 -14.14
CA SER A 40 -18.38 5.34 -13.96
C SER A 40 -18.75 4.83 -12.57
N ALA A 41 -19.79 5.43 -11.98
CA ALA A 41 -20.32 5.00 -10.70
C ALA A 41 -20.83 3.55 -10.80
N PRO A 42 -20.48 2.68 -9.85
CA PRO A 42 -20.91 1.30 -9.87
C PRO A 42 -22.31 1.09 -9.29
N ARG A 43 -22.90 -0.07 -9.56
CA ARG A 43 -24.09 -0.54 -8.84
C ARG A 43 -23.73 -0.88 -7.38
N TYR A 44 -24.07 0.01 -6.45
CA TYR A 44 -23.72 -0.11 -5.02
C TYR A 44 -24.33 -1.34 -4.35
N SER A 45 -25.51 -1.80 -4.78
CA SER A 45 -26.16 -3.01 -4.25
C SER A 45 -25.35 -4.29 -4.50
N ARG A 46 -24.86 -4.48 -5.74
CA ARG A 46 -23.99 -5.62 -6.09
C ARG A 46 -22.68 -5.58 -5.32
N ARG A 47 -22.11 -4.38 -5.14
CA ARG A 47 -20.88 -4.20 -4.36
C ARG A 47 -21.08 -4.51 -2.88
N LEU A 48 -22.20 -4.08 -2.29
CA LEU A 48 -22.52 -4.44 -0.91
C LEU A 48 -22.46 -5.95 -0.69
N ALA A 49 -23.10 -6.74 -1.55
CA ALA A 49 -23.12 -8.20 -1.44
C ALA A 49 -21.70 -8.80 -1.52
N LEU A 50 -20.89 -8.32 -2.46
CA LEU A 50 -19.49 -8.74 -2.56
C LEU A 50 -18.69 -8.40 -1.30
N MET A 51 -18.88 -7.20 -0.75
CA MET A 51 -18.11 -6.72 0.40
C MET A 51 -18.51 -7.44 1.69
N LEU A 52 -19.81 -7.71 1.87
CA LEU A 52 -20.27 -8.57 2.95
C LEU A 52 -19.66 -9.98 2.83
N SER A 53 -19.54 -10.55 1.62
CA SER A 53 -18.86 -11.84 1.45
C SER A 53 -17.39 -11.81 1.88
N ALA A 54 -16.66 -10.72 1.62
CA ALA A 54 -15.28 -10.54 2.08
C ALA A 54 -15.19 -10.39 3.61
N VAL A 55 -16.13 -9.68 4.23
CA VAL A 55 -16.19 -9.53 5.69
C VAL A 55 -16.33 -10.90 6.37
N PHE A 56 -17.15 -11.80 5.82
CA PHE A 56 -17.27 -13.18 6.34
C PHE A 56 -16.09 -14.08 5.97
N ALA A 57 -15.48 -13.88 4.80
CA ALA A 57 -14.31 -14.66 4.37
C ALA A 57 -13.04 -14.30 5.16
N LEU A 58 -12.92 -13.09 5.72
CA LEU A 58 -11.71 -12.68 6.44
C LEU A 58 -11.45 -13.48 7.74
N PRO A 59 -12.43 -13.73 8.62
CA PRO A 59 -12.26 -14.65 9.75
C PRO A 59 -11.86 -16.05 9.29
N VAL A 60 -12.47 -16.56 8.21
CA VAL A 60 -12.14 -17.87 7.62
C VAL A 60 -10.66 -17.89 7.21
N ALA A 61 -10.18 -16.86 6.51
CA ALA A 61 -8.77 -16.74 6.12
C ALA A 61 -7.80 -16.61 7.32
N THR A 62 -8.28 -16.09 8.46
CA THR A 62 -7.46 -15.84 9.65
C THR A 62 -7.31 -17.08 10.53
N PHE A 63 -8.41 -17.81 10.76
CA PHE A 63 -8.47 -18.92 11.71
C PHE A 63 -8.27 -20.30 11.08
N LEU A 64 -8.60 -20.49 9.80
CA LEU A 64 -8.39 -21.77 9.13
C LEU A 64 -6.97 -21.89 8.55
N PRO A 65 -6.48 -23.12 8.34
CA PRO A 65 -5.15 -23.34 7.77
C PRO A 65 -5.01 -22.67 6.41
N LEU A 66 -3.96 -21.86 6.27
CA LEU A 66 -3.49 -21.35 4.99
C LEU A 66 -2.75 -22.46 4.25
N ILE A 67 -1.77 -23.06 4.93
CA ILE A 67 -0.96 -24.16 4.44
C ILE A 67 -0.87 -25.19 5.57
N THR A 68 -0.94 -26.47 5.24
CA THR A 68 -0.63 -27.56 6.16
C THR A 68 0.70 -28.15 5.75
N VAL A 69 1.62 -28.24 6.72
CA VAL A 69 2.98 -28.75 6.53
C VAL A 69 3.06 -30.13 7.19
N GLY A 70 3.49 -31.15 6.45
CA GLY A 70 3.61 -32.52 6.94
C GLY A 70 5.05 -32.97 7.11
N LEU A 71 5.52 -33.18 8.35
CA LEU A 71 6.86 -33.72 8.64
C LEU A 71 6.71 -35.03 9.43
N GLN A 72 7.31 -36.11 8.92
CA GLN A 72 7.40 -37.42 9.58
C GLN A 72 6.04 -37.95 10.13
N GLY A 73 4.98 -37.85 9.33
CA GLY A 73 3.65 -38.38 9.68
C GLY A 73 2.78 -37.48 10.54
N ASN A 74 3.28 -36.34 11.04
CA ASN A 74 2.47 -35.33 11.72
C ASN A 74 2.20 -34.15 10.80
N THR A 75 0.93 -33.79 10.62
CA THR A 75 0.53 -32.61 9.83
C THR A 75 0.18 -31.47 10.78
N ARG A 76 0.82 -30.32 10.59
CA ARG A 76 0.54 -29.13 11.38
C ARG A 76 -0.03 -28.00 10.51
N PRO A 77 -1.20 -27.45 10.86
CA PRO A 77 -1.77 -26.32 10.15
C PRO A 77 -1.02 -25.03 10.49
N VAL A 78 -0.67 -24.27 9.46
CA VAL A 78 -0.13 -22.91 9.57
C VAL A 78 -1.27 -21.93 9.27
N THR A 79 -1.70 -21.18 10.28
CA THR A 79 -2.73 -20.12 10.19
C THR A 79 -2.09 -18.74 10.34
N LEU A 80 -2.79 -17.65 9.99
CA LEU A 80 -2.30 -16.29 10.25
C LEU A 80 -2.10 -16.04 11.75
N VAL A 81 -2.98 -16.59 12.59
CA VAL A 81 -2.86 -16.49 14.06
C VAL A 81 -1.59 -17.19 14.54
N ASN A 82 -1.28 -18.38 14.02
CA ASN A 82 -0.07 -19.11 14.40
C ASN A 82 1.20 -18.31 14.07
N MET A 83 1.23 -17.62 12.92
CA MET A 83 2.36 -16.74 12.58
C MET A 83 2.56 -15.62 13.59
N VAL A 84 1.46 -14.98 14.05
CA VAL A 84 1.52 -13.93 15.06
C VAL A 84 1.94 -14.49 16.42
N VAL A 85 1.41 -15.64 16.83
CA VAL A 85 1.77 -16.30 18.10
C VAL A 85 3.25 -16.71 18.10
N SER A 86 3.77 -17.28 17.01
CA SER A 86 5.19 -17.61 16.85
C SER A 86 6.09 -16.38 17.02
N LEU A 87 5.69 -15.23 16.48
CA LEU A 87 6.43 -13.97 16.62
C LEU A 87 6.43 -13.44 18.05
N VAL A 88 5.30 -13.54 18.75
CA VAL A 88 5.19 -13.15 20.17
C VAL A 88 6.07 -14.04 21.05
N GLN A 89 6.04 -15.36 20.82
CA GLN A 89 6.89 -16.32 21.54
C GLN A 89 8.38 -16.09 21.28
N SER A 90 8.74 -15.59 20.11
CA SER A 90 10.12 -15.23 19.75
C SER A 90 10.58 -13.87 20.32
N HIS A 91 9.84 -13.29 21.28
CA HIS A 91 10.06 -11.96 21.86
C HIS A 91 10.04 -10.79 20.84
N GLN A 92 9.53 -11.00 19.62
CA GLN A 92 9.44 -9.98 18.56
C GLN A 92 8.05 -9.32 18.54
N TRP A 93 7.64 -8.75 19.68
CA TRP A 93 6.30 -8.14 19.87
C TRP A 93 5.97 -7.08 18.82
N LEU A 94 6.93 -6.22 18.47
CA LEU A 94 6.74 -5.17 17.48
C LEU A 94 6.38 -5.74 16.10
N LEU A 95 7.08 -6.79 15.67
CA LEU A 95 6.81 -7.44 14.38
C LEU A 95 5.44 -8.13 14.38
N ALA A 96 5.10 -8.82 15.48
CA ALA A 96 3.78 -9.44 15.66
C ALA A 96 2.65 -8.41 15.52
N THR A 97 2.80 -7.25 16.17
CA THR A 97 1.83 -6.15 16.06
C THR A 97 1.72 -5.62 14.64
N ILE A 98 2.83 -5.42 13.94
CA ILE A 98 2.83 -4.96 12.53
C ILE A 98 2.09 -5.96 11.63
N VAL A 99 2.40 -7.25 11.74
CA VAL A 99 1.78 -8.32 10.94
C VAL A 99 0.27 -8.40 11.22
N MET A 100 -0.15 -8.40 12.49
CA MET A 100 -1.56 -8.40 12.88
C MET A 100 -2.31 -7.18 12.33
N LEU A 101 -1.70 -6.00 12.43
CA LEU A 101 -2.31 -4.74 12.03
C LEU A 101 -2.46 -4.65 10.50
N ILE A 102 -1.46 -5.06 9.73
CA ILE A 102 -1.48 -4.99 8.26
C ILE A 102 -2.37 -6.07 7.64
N PHE A 103 -2.42 -7.29 8.20
CA PHE A 103 -3.11 -8.42 7.57
C PHE A 103 -4.51 -8.70 8.09
N VAL A 104 -4.80 -8.33 9.34
CA VAL A 104 -6.10 -8.60 9.94
C VAL A 104 -6.85 -7.29 10.16
N LEU A 105 -6.26 -6.36 10.93
CA LEU A 105 -6.97 -5.15 11.36
C LEU A 105 -7.30 -4.22 10.20
N PHE A 106 -6.31 -3.84 9.38
CA PHE A 106 -6.52 -2.90 8.28
C PHE A 106 -7.49 -3.42 7.21
N PRO A 107 -7.38 -4.67 6.72
CA PRO A 107 -8.38 -5.25 5.82
C PRO A 107 -9.77 -5.32 6.47
N ALA A 108 -9.87 -5.71 7.75
CA ALA A 108 -11.15 -5.76 8.46
C ALA A 108 -11.82 -4.38 8.51
N VAL A 109 -11.09 -3.35 8.95
CA VAL A 109 -11.62 -1.98 9.05
C VAL A 109 -12.00 -1.45 7.67
N GLN A 110 -11.17 -1.68 6.65
CA GLN A 110 -11.48 -1.29 5.27
C GLN A 110 -12.75 -1.95 4.74
N LEU A 111 -12.90 -3.27 4.91
CA LEU A 111 -14.07 -4.02 4.43
C LEU A 111 -15.34 -3.59 5.16
N VAL A 112 -15.29 -3.40 6.47
CA VAL A 112 -16.43 -2.94 7.27
C VAL A 112 -16.84 -1.52 6.88
N LEU A 113 -15.90 -0.58 6.81
CA LEU A 113 -16.19 0.81 6.44
C LEU A 113 -16.74 0.92 5.01
N TYR A 114 -16.17 0.17 4.06
CA TYR A 114 -16.66 0.19 2.68
C TYR A 114 -18.05 -0.46 2.56
N SER A 115 -18.29 -1.58 3.26
CA SER A 115 -19.62 -2.21 3.35
C SER A 115 -20.65 -1.24 3.94
N TRP A 116 -20.29 -0.56 5.02
CA TRP A 116 -21.12 0.46 5.65
C TRP A 116 -21.48 1.59 4.67
N LEU A 117 -20.48 2.15 3.98
CA LEU A 117 -20.70 3.19 2.98
C LEU A 117 -21.59 2.71 1.82
N CYS A 118 -21.37 1.49 1.32
CA CYS A 118 -22.19 0.90 0.27
C CYS A 118 -23.63 0.63 0.72
N HIS A 119 -23.87 0.35 2.01
CA HIS A 119 -25.20 0.11 2.55
C HIS A 119 -26.06 1.37 2.53
N PHE A 120 -25.49 2.52 2.90
CA PHE A 120 -26.20 3.79 2.82
C PHE A 120 -26.29 4.31 1.38
N ALA A 121 -25.24 4.11 0.59
CA ALA A 121 -25.22 4.42 -0.83
C ALA A 121 -26.30 3.68 -1.62
N SER A 122 -26.55 2.39 -1.32
CA SER A 122 -27.60 1.61 -1.98
C SER A 122 -29.01 2.11 -1.64
N ARG A 123 -29.16 2.83 -0.53
CA ARG A 123 -30.41 3.47 -0.10
C ARG A 123 -30.49 4.95 -0.50
N ALA A 124 -29.56 5.44 -1.33
CA ALA A 124 -29.42 6.85 -1.71
C ALA A 124 -29.36 7.83 -0.51
N ARG A 125 -28.76 7.40 0.61
CA ARG A 125 -28.57 8.23 1.82
C ARG A 125 -27.10 8.42 2.14
N HIS A 126 -26.76 9.52 2.83
CA HIS A 126 -25.44 9.65 3.44
C HIS A 126 -25.36 8.80 4.70
N ALA A 127 -24.27 8.06 4.86
CA ALA A 127 -23.97 7.36 6.10
C ALA A 127 -23.71 8.38 7.23
N PRO A 128 -24.09 8.09 8.49
CA PRO A 128 -23.62 8.88 9.61
C PRO A 128 -22.09 8.78 9.65
N GLY A 129 -21.40 9.93 9.76
CA GLY A 129 -19.94 9.97 9.66
C GLY A 129 -19.38 9.68 8.25
N HIS A 130 -20.16 9.84 7.17
CA HIS A 130 -19.70 9.59 5.79
C HIS A 130 -18.33 10.20 5.47
N ARG A 131 -18.10 11.44 5.94
CA ARG A 131 -16.83 12.15 5.77
C ARG A 131 -15.67 11.46 6.48
N THR A 132 -15.82 11.14 7.76
CA THR A 132 -14.76 10.52 8.56
C THR A 132 -14.47 9.11 8.05
N ALA A 133 -15.49 8.34 7.70
CA ALA A 133 -15.34 7.02 7.08
C ALA A 133 -14.53 7.07 5.78
N LEU A 134 -14.80 8.02 4.89
CA LEU A 134 -14.03 8.20 3.65
C LEU A 134 -12.60 8.68 3.89
N GLN A 135 -12.37 9.52 4.90
CA GLN A 135 -11.01 9.93 5.29
C GLN A 135 -10.19 8.76 5.83
N ILE A 136 -10.77 7.96 6.74
CA ILE A 136 -10.14 6.76 7.29
C ILE A 136 -9.84 5.77 6.16
N LEU A 137 -10.79 5.53 5.27
CA LEU A 137 -10.61 4.63 4.14
C LEU A 137 -9.52 5.11 3.17
N HIS A 138 -9.43 6.41 2.90
CA HIS A 138 -8.34 6.97 2.09
C HIS A 138 -6.98 6.78 2.76
N TRP A 139 -6.91 6.89 4.09
CA TRP A 139 -5.68 6.64 4.84
C TRP A 139 -5.31 5.15 4.90
N LEU A 140 -6.30 4.24 5.01
CA LEU A 140 -6.11 2.78 5.09
C LEU A 140 -5.77 2.14 3.75
N ASN A 141 -6.27 2.66 2.63
CA ASN A 141 -6.15 2.05 1.31
C ASN A 141 -4.70 1.66 0.93
N PRO A 142 -3.67 2.51 1.16
CA PRO A 142 -2.28 2.13 0.90
C PRO A 142 -1.80 0.94 1.75
N TRP A 143 -2.33 0.75 2.96
CA TRP A 143 -1.87 -0.25 3.91
C TRP A 143 -2.55 -1.61 3.81
N CYS A 144 -3.66 -1.71 3.07
CA CYS A 144 -4.34 -2.98 2.89
C CYS A 144 -3.55 -3.86 1.90
N MET A 145 -2.63 -4.66 2.44
CA MET A 145 -1.68 -5.49 1.70
C MET A 145 -2.09 -6.96 1.62
N SER A 146 -3.39 -7.27 1.57
CA SER A 146 -3.87 -8.66 1.43
C SER A 146 -3.32 -9.35 0.17
N ASP A 147 -3.19 -8.63 -0.94
CA ASP A 147 -2.51 -9.09 -2.17
C ASP A 147 -1.07 -9.54 -1.90
N VAL A 148 -0.34 -8.82 -1.04
CA VAL A 148 1.06 -9.08 -0.72
C VAL A 148 1.18 -10.29 0.21
N CYS A 149 0.25 -10.46 1.15
CA CYS A 149 0.17 -11.65 1.99
C CYS A 149 0.01 -12.91 1.12
N LEU A 150 -0.90 -12.87 0.15
CA LEU A 150 -1.14 -13.98 -0.77
C LEU A 150 0.12 -14.31 -1.60
N LEU A 151 0.79 -13.29 -2.14
CA LEU A 151 2.00 -13.47 -2.93
C LEU A 151 3.17 -14.00 -2.08
N GLY A 152 3.33 -13.50 -0.86
CA GLY A 152 4.34 -13.99 0.09
C GLY A 152 4.09 -15.44 0.47
N LEU A 153 2.83 -15.84 0.66
CA LEU A 153 2.45 -17.22 0.96
C LEU A 153 2.72 -18.16 -0.22
N LEU A 154 2.44 -17.73 -1.46
CA LEU A 154 2.77 -18.49 -2.66
C LEU A 154 4.27 -18.70 -2.83
N ILE A 155 5.08 -17.65 -2.63
CA ILE A 155 6.54 -17.72 -2.77
C ILE A 155 7.15 -18.56 -1.65
N ALA A 156 6.70 -18.37 -0.41
CA ALA A 156 7.13 -19.19 0.72
C ALA A 156 6.74 -20.66 0.51
N GLY A 157 5.52 -20.92 0.03
CA GLY A 157 5.05 -22.24 -0.32
C GLY A 157 5.93 -22.91 -1.36
N TYR A 158 6.21 -22.22 -2.48
CA TYR A 158 7.11 -22.71 -3.53
C TYR A 158 8.49 -23.10 -2.97
N LYS A 159 9.07 -22.26 -2.11
CA LYS A 159 10.37 -22.54 -1.45
C LYS A 159 10.34 -23.79 -0.55
N MET A 160 9.18 -24.13 0.02
CA MET A 160 9.04 -25.27 0.95
C MET A 160 8.80 -26.60 0.24
N VAL A 161 8.36 -26.60 -1.03
CA VAL A 161 8.04 -27.84 -1.79
C VAL A 161 9.27 -28.76 -1.90
N GLU A 162 10.47 -28.19 -1.93
CA GLU A 162 11.72 -28.96 -2.01
C GLU A 162 12.02 -29.75 -0.72
N PHE A 163 11.42 -29.37 0.41
CA PHE A 163 11.74 -29.93 1.72
C PHE A 163 10.59 -30.74 2.33
N ILE A 164 9.33 -30.43 1.99
CA ILE A 164 8.15 -30.93 2.72
C ILE A 164 6.93 -31.14 1.80
N GLN A 165 6.08 -32.13 2.11
CA GLN A 165 4.74 -32.27 1.52
C GLN A 165 3.85 -31.08 1.93
N LEU A 166 3.51 -30.25 0.95
CA LEU A 166 2.77 -29.01 1.14
C LEU A 166 1.35 -29.13 0.58
N SER A 167 0.36 -29.02 1.45
CA SER A 167 -1.06 -28.99 1.06
C SER A 167 -1.67 -27.63 1.36
N ILE A 168 -2.43 -27.10 0.40
CA ILE A 168 -3.11 -25.80 0.50
C ILE A 168 -4.40 -25.98 1.30
N GLY A 169 -4.56 -25.21 2.38
CA GLY A 169 -5.76 -25.25 3.22
C GLY A 169 -6.88 -24.32 2.74
N PRO A 170 -8.11 -24.47 3.27
CA PRO A 170 -9.25 -23.62 2.93
C PRO A 170 -9.04 -22.13 3.24
N GLY A 171 -8.20 -21.80 4.23
CA GLY A 171 -7.86 -20.43 4.57
C GLY A 171 -7.15 -19.68 3.43
N PHE A 172 -6.36 -20.39 2.61
CA PHE A 172 -5.71 -19.83 1.43
C PHE A 172 -6.73 -19.30 0.43
N TRP A 173 -7.76 -20.10 0.10
CA TRP A 173 -8.79 -19.71 -0.85
C TRP A 173 -9.65 -18.55 -0.33
N ALA A 174 -9.93 -18.53 0.98
CA ALA A 174 -10.58 -17.39 1.62
C ALA A 174 -9.71 -16.12 1.52
N LEU A 175 -8.39 -16.23 1.72
CA LEU A 175 -7.45 -15.12 1.55
C LEU A 175 -7.39 -14.62 0.10
N VAL A 176 -7.40 -15.53 -0.89
CA VAL A 176 -7.50 -15.17 -2.32
C VAL A 176 -8.76 -14.34 -2.57
N TRP A 177 -9.91 -14.79 -2.04
CA TRP A 177 -11.18 -14.09 -2.22
C TRP A 177 -11.16 -12.70 -1.59
N VAL A 178 -10.64 -12.57 -0.37
CA VAL A 178 -10.47 -11.28 0.32
C VAL A 178 -9.51 -10.36 -0.45
N ALA A 179 -8.37 -10.88 -0.93
CA ALA A 179 -7.39 -10.11 -1.69
C ALA A 179 -7.98 -9.52 -2.97
N LEU A 180 -8.68 -10.35 -3.76
CA LEU A 180 -9.36 -9.91 -4.99
C LEU A 180 -10.39 -8.81 -4.73
N LEU A 181 -11.17 -8.94 -3.66
CA LEU A 181 -12.20 -7.97 -3.31
C LEU A 181 -11.60 -6.67 -2.78
N CYS A 182 -10.58 -6.73 -1.92
CA CYS A 182 -9.82 -5.55 -1.51
C CYS A 182 -9.19 -4.82 -2.71
N ARG A 183 -8.57 -5.56 -3.64
CA ARG A 183 -8.01 -5.01 -4.88
C ARG A 183 -9.07 -4.34 -5.75
N SER A 184 -10.28 -4.91 -5.80
CA SER A 184 -11.43 -4.30 -6.47
C SER A 184 -11.82 -2.96 -5.82
N ILE A 185 -11.78 -2.84 -4.48
CA ILE A 185 -12.01 -1.56 -3.77
C ILE A 185 -10.93 -0.56 -4.16
N SER A 186 -9.65 -0.93 -4.02
CA SER A 186 -8.51 -0.03 -4.20
C SER A 186 -8.40 0.52 -5.62
N ARG A 187 -8.90 -0.21 -6.62
CA ARG A 187 -8.97 0.24 -8.02
C ARG A 187 -10.07 1.26 -8.30
N HIS A 188 -11.13 1.30 -7.51
CA HIS A 188 -12.27 2.18 -7.77
C HIS A 188 -12.18 3.47 -6.98
N ASP A 189 -12.50 4.57 -7.68
CA ASP A 189 -12.39 5.91 -7.13
C ASP A 189 -13.43 6.14 -6.01
N LEU A 190 -12.92 6.40 -4.80
CA LEU A 190 -13.72 6.84 -3.65
C LEU A 190 -14.45 8.16 -3.94
N ALA A 191 -14.02 8.93 -4.94
CA ALA A 191 -14.70 10.17 -5.36
C ALA A 191 -16.15 9.95 -5.78
N GLY A 192 -16.49 8.77 -6.33
CA GLY A 192 -17.86 8.44 -6.72
C GLY A 192 -18.81 8.32 -5.51
N LEU A 193 -18.32 7.82 -4.36
CA LEU A 193 -19.11 7.75 -3.13
C LEU A 193 -19.43 9.14 -2.58
N TRP A 194 -18.54 10.10 -2.81
CA TRP A 194 -18.77 11.46 -2.36
C TRP A 194 -19.86 12.18 -3.18
N SER A 195 -20.08 11.82 -4.46
CA SER A 195 -21.03 12.50 -5.36
C SER A 195 -22.47 11.97 -5.27
N ILE A 196 -22.72 10.94 -4.45
CA ILE A 196 -24.00 10.22 -4.40
C ILE A 196 -25.21 11.12 -4.15
N ASN A 197 -25.04 12.27 -3.50
CA ASN A 197 -26.08 13.29 -3.34
C ASN A 197 -25.47 14.70 -3.26
N SER A 198 -24.35 14.95 -3.96
CA SER A 198 -23.99 16.36 -4.17
C SER A 198 -25.11 16.93 -5.03
N THR A 199 -25.98 17.74 -4.41
CA THR A 199 -26.97 18.52 -5.15
C THR A 199 -26.23 19.17 -6.31
N PRO A 200 -26.80 19.16 -7.55
CA PRO A 200 -26.25 19.98 -8.60
C PRO A 200 -26.21 21.39 -8.01
N THR A 201 -25.01 21.89 -7.71
CA THR A 201 -24.85 23.29 -7.36
C THR A 201 -25.47 24.06 -8.52
N PRO A 202 -26.33 25.07 -8.26
CA PRO A 202 -26.91 25.88 -9.33
C PRO A 202 -25.78 26.31 -10.27
N PRO A 203 -26.01 26.31 -11.60
CA PRO A 203 -24.96 26.38 -12.63
C PRO A 203 -23.86 27.33 -12.20
N GLY A 204 -22.76 26.72 -11.74
CA GLY A 204 -21.73 27.43 -10.99
C GLY A 204 -21.11 28.46 -11.91
N ARG A 205 -21.05 29.71 -11.45
CA ARG A 205 -20.31 30.81 -12.08
C ARG A 205 -19.05 30.26 -12.76
N LYS A 206 -18.94 30.39 -14.09
CA LYS A 206 -17.73 29.98 -14.81
C LYS A 206 -16.52 30.60 -14.10
N PRO A 207 -15.42 29.85 -13.87
CA PRO A 207 -14.23 30.45 -13.31
C PRO A 207 -13.83 31.63 -14.20
N THR A 208 -13.76 32.83 -13.62
CA THR A 208 -13.19 33.99 -14.30
C THR A 208 -11.74 33.69 -14.64
N GLU A 209 -11.19 34.28 -15.70
CA GLU A 209 -9.79 34.07 -16.09
C GLU A 209 -8.82 34.34 -14.93
N ALA A 210 -9.13 35.32 -14.08
CA ALA A 210 -8.39 35.63 -12.85
C ALA A 210 -8.45 34.52 -11.76
N SER A 211 -9.52 33.72 -11.72
CA SER A 211 -9.70 32.60 -10.79
C SER A 211 -9.10 31.29 -11.30
N ALA A 212 -8.93 31.12 -12.62
CA ALA A 212 -8.37 29.92 -13.23
C ALA A 212 -6.93 29.61 -12.75
N THR A 213 -6.15 30.66 -12.46
CA THR A 213 -4.78 30.56 -11.92
C THR A 213 -4.73 30.24 -10.41
N ARG A 214 -5.89 30.19 -9.75
CA ARG A 214 -6.04 29.98 -8.29
C ARG A 214 -6.78 28.69 -7.94
N LEU A 215 -7.01 27.80 -8.90
CA LEU A 215 -7.71 26.54 -8.65
C LEU A 215 -6.75 25.49 -8.06
N THR A 216 -7.20 24.80 -7.01
CA THR A 216 -6.49 23.66 -6.43
C THR A 216 -7.45 22.49 -6.19
N GLY A 217 -7.00 21.29 -6.56
CA GLY A 217 -7.75 20.05 -6.34
C GLY A 217 -7.42 19.44 -4.99
N CYS A 218 -8.44 19.18 -4.17
CA CYS A 218 -8.28 18.45 -2.91
C CYS A 218 -7.81 17.00 -3.16
N ARG A 219 -6.75 16.57 -2.47
CA ARG A 219 -6.19 15.21 -2.63
C ARG A 219 -7.08 14.09 -2.09
N HIS A 220 -7.94 14.38 -1.12
CA HIS A 220 -8.76 13.34 -0.48
C HIS A 220 -10.14 13.15 -1.13
N CYS A 221 -10.80 14.25 -1.53
CA CYS A 221 -12.15 14.17 -2.10
C CYS A 221 -12.24 14.59 -3.57
N GLY A 222 -11.13 15.01 -4.19
CA GLY A 222 -11.05 15.41 -5.60
C GLY A 222 -11.78 16.71 -5.95
N LEU A 223 -12.36 17.43 -4.98
CA LEU A 223 -13.09 18.67 -5.22
C LEU A 223 -12.13 19.80 -5.61
N VAL A 224 -12.41 20.47 -6.73
CA VAL A 224 -11.68 21.66 -7.16
C VAL A 224 -12.21 22.86 -6.39
N CYS A 225 -11.31 23.56 -5.71
CA CYS A 225 -11.61 24.74 -4.91
C CYS A 225 -10.77 25.92 -5.39
N GLU A 226 -11.32 27.12 -5.30
CA GLU A 226 -10.55 28.35 -5.45
C GLU A 226 -9.75 28.59 -4.18
N ALA A 227 -8.44 28.70 -4.32
CA ALA A 227 -7.52 29.04 -3.24
C ALA A 227 -7.33 30.55 -3.15
N ASP A 228 -7.55 31.10 -1.96
CA ASP A 228 -7.23 32.49 -1.67
C ASP A 228 -5.75 32.63 -1.32
N ARG A 229 -5.00 33.41 -2.11
CA ARG A 229 -3.57 33.71 -1.85
C ARG A 229 -3.38 34.71 -0.70
N ARG A 230 -4.42 35.47 -0.32
CA ARG A 230 -4.30 36.52 0.73
C ARG A 230 -4.27 35.94 2.13
N THR A 231 -4.88 34.78 2.36
CA THR A 231 -4.83 34.08 3.64
C THR A 231 -3.70 33.05 3.61
N LYS A 232 -2.52 33.42 4.16
CA LYS A 232 -1.44 32.45 4.47
C LYS A 232 -1.91 31.30 5.39
N PHE A 233 -3.10 31.41 5.98
CA PHE A 233 -3.71 30.44 6.88
C PHE A 233 -4.55 29.40 6.13
N THR A 234 -4.03 28.17 6.10
CA THR A 234 -4.71 26.87 5.92
C THR A 234 -6.17 26.92 5.45
N THR A 235 -6.41 27.13 4.17
CA THR A 235 -7.74 26.97 3.58
C THR A 235 -8.16 25.50 3.67
N ARG A 236 -9.29 25.21 4.32
CA ARG A 236 -9.82 23.83 4.46
C ARG A 236 -10.81 23.54 3.34
N CYS A 237 -10.77 22.33 2.80
CA CYS A 237 -11.73 21.91 1.77
C CYS A 237 -13.17 21.97 2.32
N PRO A 238 -14.15 22.58 1.62
CA PRO A 238 -15.53 22.67 2.12
C PRO A 238 -16.23 21.31 2.22
N ARG A 239 -15.72 20.27 1.54
CA ARG A 239 -16.32 18.93 1.51
C ARG A 239 -15.73 17.97 2.55
N CYS A 240 -14.39 17.90 2.64
CA CYS A 240 -13.70 16.98 3.55
C CYS A 240 -12.96 17.68 4.70
N HIS A 241 -12.96 19.01 4.75
CA HIS A 241 -12.18 19.89 5.64
C HIS A 241 -10.72 19.53 5.88
N THR A 242 -10.14 18.72 4.99
CA THR A 242 -8.71 18.53 4.89
C THR A 242 -8.06 19.85 4.51
N ARG A 243 -6.88 20.13 5.07
CA ARG A 243 -6.08 21.29 4.70
C ARG A 243 -5.71 21.20 3.22
N LEU A 244 -6.03 22.24 2.46
CA LEU A 244 -5.56 22.40 1.09
C LEU A 244 -4.16 23.01 1.19
N SER A 245 -3.13 22.21 0.91
CA SER A 245 -1.79 22.78 0.81
C SER A 245 -1.60 23.39 -0.58
N LEU A 246 -1.38 24.70 -0.60
CA LEU A 246 -0.91 25.42 -1.79
C LEU A 246 0.61 25.33 -1.95
N ASN A 247 1.32 25.10 -0.84
CA ASN A 247 2.77 24.97 -0.83
C ASN A 247 3.18 23.49 -0.78
N THR A 248 3.84 23.05 -1.84
CA THR A 248 4.29 21.66 -2.02
C THR A 248 5.66 21.40 -1.39
N VAL A 249 6.34 22.45 -0.90
CA VAL A 249 7.71 22.40 -0.36
C VAL A 249 7.82 21.54 0.91
N ASP A 250 6.83 21.62 1.82
CA ASP A 250 6.83 20.82 3.06
C ASP A 250 6.73 19.30 2.81
N ASN A 251 6.16 18.89 1.68
CA ASN A 251 6.07 17.47 1.36
C ASN A 251 7.43 16.92 0.90
N LEU A 252 8.23 17.73 0.20
CA LEU A 252 9.54 17.30 -0.30
C LEU A 252 10.52 17.06 0.85
N SER A 253 10.57 17.94 1.86
CA SER A 253 11.42 17.76 3.04
C SER A 253 10.99 16.56 3.91
N ARG A 254 9.69 16.27 3.99
CA ARG A 254 9.19 15.05 4.65
C ARG A 254 9.57 13.79 3.89
N THR A 255 9.41 13.78 2.56
CA THR A 255 9.84 12.66 1.72
C THR A 255 11.34 12.41 1.85
N THR A 256 12.18 13.45 1.84
CA THR A 256 13.63 13.33 2.01
C THR A 256 13.99 12.76 3.38
N ALA A 257 13.39 13.28 4.47
CA ALA A 257 13.65 12.80 5.82
C ALA A 257 13.27 11.32 6.00
N LEU A 258 12.10 10.91 5.46
CA LEU A 258 11.66 9.52 5.50
C LEU A 258 12.56 8.59 4.67
N LEU A 259 13.05 9.04 3.50
CA LEU A 259 13.97 8.26 2.69
C LEU A 259 15.31 8.06 3.40
N VAL A 260 15.87 9.13 3.99
CA VAL A 260 17.12 9.05 4.75
C VAL A 260 16.97 8.13 5.96
N ALA A 261 15.88 8.25 6.73
CA ALA A 261 15.61 7.35 7.85
C ALA A 261 15.51 5.88 7.41
N ALA A 262 14.90 5.62 6.25
CA ALA A 262 14.81 4.27 5.70
C ALA A 262 16.19 3.70 5.31
N ILE A 263 17.06 4.52 4.68
CA ILE A 263 18.43 4.12 4.33
C ILE A 263 19.24 3.82 5.59
N ILE A 264 19.11 4.65 6.63
CA ILE A 264 19.76 4.42 7.94
C ILE A 264 19.31 3.09 8.56
N CYS A 265 18.01 2.75 8.49
CA CYS A 265 17.49 1.48 8.98
C CYS A 265 17.89 0.28 8.11
N TYR A 266 18.15 0.49 6.82
CA TYR A 266 18.52 -0.58 5.89
C TYR A 266 19.94 -1.10 6.15
N PHE A 267 20.87 -0.25 6.61
CA PHE A 267 22.22 -0.68 6.94
C PHE A 267 22.30 -1.74 8.06
N PRO A 268 21.74 -1.51 9.27
CA PRO A 268 21.72 -2.52 10.33
C PRO A 268 20.87 -3.73 9.93
N ALA A 269 19.84 -3.57 9.09
CA ALA A 269 19.04 -4.70 8.61
C ALA A 269 19.85 -5.75 7.83
N ASN A 270 20.88 -5.33 7.09
CA ASN A 270 21.73 -6.24 6.31
C ASN A 270 22.94 -6.76 7.09
N LEU A 271 23.36 -6.05 8.13
CA LEU A 271 24.49 -6.43 8.99
C LEU A 271 24.09 -7.33 10.15
N LEU A 272 22.90 -7.10 10.70
CA LEU A 272 22.41 -7.87 11.83
C LEU A 272 21.88 -9.24 11.37
N PRO A 273 22.03 -10.27 12.22
CA PRO A 273 21.46 -11.58 11.94
C PRO A 273 19.93 -11.47 11.84
N VAL A 274 19.39 -12.17 10.85
CA VAL A 274 17.96 -12.17 10.52
C VAL A 274 17.30 -13.43 11.09
N MET A 275 17.99 -14.56 11.03
CA MET A 275 17.56 -15.79 11.68
C MET A 275 18.71 -16.40 12.47
N GLN A 276 18.39 -16.96 13.63
CA GLN A 276 19.26 -17.93 14.28
C GLN A 276 18.63 -19.30 14.09
N THR A 277 19.41 -20.25 13.58
CA THR A 277 19.04 -21.65 13.53
C THR A 277 19.87 -22.39 14.54
N THR A 278 19.23 -23.08 15.49
CA THR A 278 19.93 -24.00 16.39
C THR A 278 19.66 -25.44 15.98
N LEU A 279 20.74 -26.19 15.74
CA LEU A 279 20.73 -27.62 15.42
C LEU A 279 21.65 -28.31 16.41
N LEU A 280 21.12 -29.27 17.20
CA LEU A 280 21.92 -30.09 18.13
C LEU A 280 22.86 -29.28 19.05
N GLY A 281 22.37 -28.14 19.58
CA GLY A 281 23.14 -27.28 20.49
C GLY A 281 24.10 -26.29 19.82
N ASN A 282 24.38 -26.44 18.53
CA ASN A 282 25.15 -25.46 17.76
C ASN A 282 24.21 -24.39 17.20
N SER A 283 24.39 -23.16 17.63
CA SER A 283 23.64 -22.01 17.15
C SER A 283 24.40 -21.32 16.02
N SER A 284 23.75 -21.18 14.86
CA SER A 284 24.29 -20.46 13.72
C SER A 284 23.40 -19.27 13.40
N GLU A 285 23.95 -18.08 13.58
CA GLU A 285 23.30 -16.85 13.18
C GLU A 285 23.57 -16.57 11.70
N LYS A 286 22.51 -16.38 10.92
CA LYS A 286 22.61 -16.07 9.50
C LYS A 286 22.04 -14.68 9.20
N THR A 287 22.90 -13.81 8.69
CA THR A 287 22.50 -12.57 7.98
C THR A 287 21.88 -12.91 6.63
N ILE A 288 21.19 -11.95 6.00
CA ILE A 288 20.64 -12.11 4.64
C ILE A 288 21.75 -12.53 3.66
N LEU A 289 22.90 -11.86 3.72
CA LEU A 289 24.03 -12.11 2.83
C LEU A 289 24.62 -13.51 3.05
N SER A 290 24.81 -13.93 4.31
CA SER A 290 25.27 -15.29 4.63
C SER A 290 24.26 -16.36 4.25
N GLY A 291 22.96 -16.04 4.30
CA GLY A 291 21.90 -16.91 3.81
C GLY A 291 21.99 -17.15 2.30
N ILE A 292 22.21 -16.08 1.52
CA ILE A 292 22.39 -16.17 0.06
C ILE A 292 23.59 -17.04 -0.29
N VAL A 293 24.73 -16.85 0.38
CA VAL A 293 25.94 -17.67 0.17
C VAL A 293 25.67 -19.13 0.52
N ALA A 294 25.04 -19.40 1.66
CA ALA A 294 24.72 -20.77 2.07
C ALA A 294 23.81 -21.51 1.07
N PHE A 295 22.81 -20.84 0.50
CA PHE A 295 21.95 -21.45 -0.53
C PHE A 295 22.67 -21.63 -1.88
N ARG A 296 23.61 -20.75 -2.20
CA ARG A 296 24.45 -20.91 -3.39
C ARG A 296 25.35 -22.13 -3.25
N ASP A 297 25.97 -22.30 -2.08
CA ASP A 297 26.90 -23.40 -1.80
C ASP A 297 26.17 -24.75 -1.72
N SER A 298 24.90 -24.76 -1.29
CA SER A 298 24.04 -25.96 -1.31
C SER A 298 23.49 -26.32 -2.70
N GLY A 299 23.95 -25.65 -3.78
CA GLY A 299 23.51 -25.89 -5.15
C GLY A 299 22.16 -25.26 -5.52
N ALA A 300 21.48 -24.59 -4.58
CA ALA A 300 20.16 -23.97 -4.77
C ALA A 300 20.28 -22.52 -5.29
N ILE A 301 20.96 -22.36 -6.44
CA ILE A 301 21.28 -21.04 -7.03
C ILE A 301 20.01 -20.20 -7.29
N ALA A 302 18.92 -20.83 -7.73
CA ALA A 302 17.65 -20.15 -7.98
C ALA A 302 17.08 -19.49 -6.72
N ILE A 303 17.10 -20.19 -5.58
CA ILE A 303 16.61 -19.67 -4.30
C ILE A 303 17.48 -18.51 -3.82
N ALA A 304 18.81 -18.65 -3.92
CA ALA A 304 19.74 -17.59 -3.58
C ALA A 304 19.49 -16.31 -4.40
N ALA A 305 19.25 -16.45 -5.72
CA ALA A 305 18.94 -15.34 -6.60
C ALA A 305 17.62 -14.64 -6.25
N ILE A 306 16.56 -15.40 -5.93
CA ILE A 306 15.27 -14.83 -5.50
C ILE A 306 15.44 -14.00 -4.23
N ILE A 307 16.13 -14.52 -3.20
CA ILE A 307 16.37 -13.79 -1.94
C ILE A 307 17.20 -12.53 -2.18
N PHE A 308 18.26 -12.61 -2.99
CA PHE A 308 19.10 -11.46 -3.30
C PHE A 308 18.35 -10.35 -4.04
N ILE A 309 17.59 -10.71 -5.08
CA ILE A 309 16.81 -9.74 -5.85
C ILE A 309 15.77 -9.09 -4.94
N ALA A 310 15.06 -9.89 -4.15
CA ALA A 310 14.00 -9.39 -3.30
C ALA A 310 14.54 -8.46 -2.19
N SER A 311 15.57 -8.90 -1.46
CA SER A 311 16.01 -8.22 -0.23
C SER A 311 17.07 -7.14 -0.44
N VAL A 312 17.76 -7.17 -1.59
CA VAL A 312 18.78 -6.18 -1.94
C VAL A 312 18.37 -5.33 -3.13
N VAL A 313 18.14 -5.97 -4.28
CA VAL A 313 17.93 -5.24 -5.54
C VAL A 313 16.64 -4.40 -5.50
N ILE A 314 15.51 -4.95 -5.05
CA ILE A 314 14.24 -4.22 -5.02
C ILE A 314 14.29 -2.98 -4.08
N PRO A 315 14.74 -3.09 -2.81
CA PRO A 315 14.90 -1.92 -1.93
C PRO A 315 15.84 -0.87 -2.50
N VAL A 316 17.04 -1.28 -2.97
CA VAL A 316 18.02 -0.34 -3.54
C VAL A 316 17.46 0.38 -4.76
N MET A 317 16.79 -0.34 -5.67
CA MET A 317 16.12 0.26 -6.83
C MET A 317 15.06 1.30 -6.42
N LYS A 318 14.29 1.06 -5.35
CA LYS A 318 13.33 2.05 -4.83
C LYS A 318 14.03 3.26 -4.23
N PHE A 319 15.11 3.06 -3.47
CA PHE A 319 15.87 4.17 -2.88
C PHE A 319 16.44 5.07 -3.97
N LEU A 320 17.01 4.47 -5.02
CA LEU A 320 17.53 5.17 -6.19
C LEU A 320 16.42 5.88 -6.96
N ALA A 321 15.27 5.23 -7.20
CA ALA A 321 14.17 5.83 -7.93
C ALA A 321 13.56 7.04 -7.19
N ILE A 322 13.28 6.91 -5.90
CA ILE A 322 12.75 8.01 -5.08
C ILE A 322 13.80 9.11 -4.90
N GLY A 323 15.06 8.74 -4.66
CA GLY A 323 16.20 9.66 -4.56
C GLY A 323 16.39 10.49 -5.84
N LEU A 324 16.33 9.85 -7.01
CA LEU A 324 16.38 10.54 -8.30
C LEU A 324 15.22 11.54 -8.44
N LEU A 325 13.99 11.14 -8.09
CA LEU A 325 12.81 12.02 -8.15
C LEU A 325 12.96 13.23 -7.23
N ILE A 326 13.46 13.03 -6.01
CA ILE A 326 13.76 14.08 -5.03
C ILE A 326 14.83 15.04 -5.59
N ILE A 327 15.99 14.52 -6.01
CA ILE A 327 17.11 15.33 -6.51
C ILE A 327 16.67 16.16 -7.72
N THR A 328 15.99 15.53 -8.68
CA THR A 328 15.51 16.23 -9.89
C THR A 328 14.45 17.29 -9.58
N CYS A 329 13.63 17.11 -8.53
CA CYS A 329 12.72 18.15 -8.04
C CYS A 329 13.46 19.29 -7.34
N HIS A 330 14.49 19.01 -6.52
CA HIS A 330 15.33 20.03 -5.90
C HIS A 330 16.09 20.87 -6.92
N LEU A 331 16.63 20.23 -7.96
CA LEU A 331 17.31 20.88 -9.07
C LEU A 331 16.34 21.56 -10.06
N ARG A 332 15.02 21.50 -9.80
CA ARG A 332 13.96 22.05 -10.67
C ARG A 332 14.07 21.62 -12.13
N SER A 333 14.60 20.43 -12.36
CA SER A 333 14.88 19.94 -13.71
C SER A 333 13.58 19.69 -14.48
N GLN A 334 13.50 20.25 -15.69
CA GLN A 334 12.41 20.04 -16.64
C GLN A 334 12.60 18.75 -17.47
N TRP A 335 13.71 18.04 -17.27
CA TRP A 335 14.05 16.88 -18.08
C TRP A 335 13.04 15.74 -17.92
N ALA A 336 12.52 15.27 -19.07
CA ALA A 336 11.68 14.08 -19.22
C ALA A 336 10.58 13.90 -18.15
N ALA A 337 9.78 14.94 -17.87
CA ALA A 337 8.70 14.91 -16.87
C ALA A 337 7.73 13.70 -17.04
N SER A 338 7.45 13.30 -18.28
CA SER A 338 6.65 12.11 -18.57
C SER A 338 7.32 10.81 -18.08
N LYS A 339 8.60 10.60 -18.39
CA LYS A 339 9.39 9.43 -17.93
C LYS A 339 9.52 9.40 -16.41
N ARG A 340 9.73 10.55 -15.77
CA ARG A 340 9.77 10.67 -14.29
C ARG A 340 8.42 10.32 -13.65
N THR A 341 7.31 10.72 -14.28
CA THR A 341 5.97 10.34 -13.83
C THR A 341 5.72 8.84 -13.99
N GLN A 342 6.26 8.22 -15.05
CA GLN A 342 6.23 6.77 -15.21
C GLN A 342 7.10 6.06 -14.16
N LEU A 343 8.29 6.55 -13.87
CA LEU A 343 9.15 6.03 -12.81
C LEU A 343 8.49 6.13 -11.43
N TYR A 344 7.85 7.26 -11.13
CA TYR A 344 7.04 7.42 -9.91
C TYR A 344 5.91 6.39 -9.86
N ARG A 345 5.14 6.22 -10.95
CA ARG A 345 4.07 5.20 -11.01
C ARG A 345 4.59 3.78 -10.84
N LEU A 346 5.74 3.47 -11.43
CA LEU A 346 6.40 2.18 -11.28
C LEU A 346 6.85 1.98 -9.83
N THR A 347 7.38 3.02 -9.18
CA THR A 347 7.83 2.96 -7.79
C THR A 347 6.65 2.86 -6.81
N GLU A 348 5.52 3.49 -7.10
CA GLU A 348 4.26 3.34 -6.36
C GLU A 348 3.73 1.90 -6.49
N ALA A 349 3.84 1.30 -7.68
CA ALA A 349 3.47 -0.10 -7.92
C ALA A 349 4.47 -1.10 -7.30
N ILE A 350 5.77 -0.87 -7.38
CA ILE A 350 6.75 -1.72 -6.67
C ILE A 350 6.67 -1.47 -5.16
N GLY A 351 6.18 -0.30 -4.77
CA GLY A 351 5.80 0.16 -3.44
C GLY A 351 5.32 -0.95 -2.52
N TYR A 352 4.24 -1.60 -2.95
CA TYR A 352 3.54 -2.63 -2.19
C TYR A 352 4.26 -3.99 -2.17
N LEU A 353 5.10 -4.28 -3.17
CA LEU A 353 5.85 -5.55 -3.25
C LEU A 353 6.96 -5.63 -2.21
N SER A 354 7.47 -4.51 -1.70
CA SER A 354 8.61 -4.54 -0.76
C SER A 354 8.31 -5.14 0.60
N LEU A 355 7.04 -5.28 1.00
CA LEU A 355 6.71 -5.96 2.25
C LEU A 355 6.77 -7.50 2.09
N LEU A 356 6.73 -8.01 0.86
CA LEU A 356 6.76 -9.45 0.55
C LEU A 356 7.90 -10.18 1.26
N ASP A 357 9.08 -9.59 1.30
CA ASP A 357 10.27 -10.17 1.90
C ASP A 357 10.13 -10.43 3.40
N VAL A 358 9.59 -9.45 4.14
CA VAL A 358 9.29 -9.60 5.57
C VAL A 358 8.32 -10.78 5.76
N ILE A 359 7.34 -10.88 4.89
CA ILE A 359 6.26 -11.86 4.97
C ILE A 359 6.79 -13.26 4.70
N VAL A 360 7.58 -13.44 3.65
CA VAL A 360 8.20 -14.73 3.33
C VAL A 360 9.07 -15.22 4.49
N VAL A 361 9.85 -14.33 5.12
CA VAL A 361 10.68 -14.69 6.28
C VAL A 361 9.82 -15.09 7.48
N VAL A 362 8.75 -14.34 7.78
CA VAL A 362 7.83 -14.68 8.88
C VAL A 362 7.14 -16.03 8.64
N ILE A 363 6.64 -16.28 7.43
CA ILE A 363 5.98 -17.54 7.06
C ILE A 363 6.97 -18.70 7.16
N MET A 364 8.18 -18.52 6.65
CA MET A 364 9.23 -19.54 6.68
C MET A 364 9.69 -19.83 8.11
N SER A 365 9.86 -18.82 8.95
CA SER A 365 10.19 -19.01 10.37
C SER A 365 9.10 -19.79 11.09
N CYS A 366 7.82 -19.44 10.88
CA CYS A 366 6.71 -20.19 11.44
C CYS A 366 6.67 -21.63 10.92
N ALA A 367 6.83 -21.85 9.61
CA ALA A 367 6.82 -23.18 9.02
C ALA A 367 7.96 -24.08 9.53
N MET A 368 9.14 -23.52 9.78
CA MET A 368 10.32 -24.27 10.22
C MET A 368 10.33 -24.60 11.72
N GLN A 369 9.63 -23.84 12.57
CA GLN A 369 9.52 -24.11 14.01
C GLN A 369 8.84 -25.44 14.35
N PHE A 370 8.24 -26.12 13.37
CA PHE A 370 7.52 -27.38 13.56
C PHE A 370 8.36 -28.65 13.35
N ALA A 371 9.65 -28.52 13.03
CA ALA A 371 10.60 -29.62 13.02
C ALA A 371 11.20 -29.83 14.43
N PRO A 372 11.07 -31.01 15.05
CA PRO A 372 11.47 -31.24 16.46
C PRO A 372 12.97 -31.10 16.76
N SER A 373 13.81 -30.86 15.75
CA SER A 373 15.28 -30.76 15.89
C SER A 373 15.87 -29.43 15.38
N VAL A 374 15.03 -28.48 14.94
CA VAL A 374 15.47 -27.20 14.38
C VAL A 374 14.62 -26.06 14.93
N THR A 375 15.19 -25.22 15.79
CA THR A 375 14.54 -23.96 16.19
C THR A 375 15.04 -22.82 15.31
N VAL A 376 14.12 -22.12 14.65
CA VAL A 376 14.41 -20.94 13.82
C VAL A 376 13.77 -19.73 14.47
N GLU A 377 14.59 -18.95 15.17
CA GLU A 377 14.16 -17.73 15.84
C GLU A 377 14.43 -16.50 14.97
N PRO A 378 13.41 -15.65 14.73
CA PRO A 378 13.60 -14.36 14.09
C PRO A 378 14.39 -13.43 15.01
N ARG A 379 15.37 -12.72 14.45
CA ARG A 379 16.26 -11.82 15.19
C ARG A 379 16.04 -10.36 14.76
N SER A 380 16.67 -9.44 15.49
CA SER A 380 16.50 -7.98 15.35
C SER A 380 16.70 -7.45 13.93
N GLY A 381 17.48 -8.12 13.06
CA GLY A 381 17.65 -7.72 11.66
C GLY A 381 16.33 -7.60 10.90
N ILE A 382 15.33 -8.46 11.18
CA ILE A 382 14.01 -8.41 10.52
C ILE A 382 13.24 -7.15 10.92
N LEU A 383 13.39 -6.68 12.16
CA LEU A 383 12.72 -5.45 12.61
C LEU A 383 13.23 -4.23 11.84
N PHE A 384 14.56 -4.08 11.73
CA PHE A 384 15.17 -2.99 10.97
C PHE A 384 14.82 -3.08 9.48
N PHE A 385 14.77 -4.29 8.93
CA PHE A 385 14.34 -4.51 7.56
C PHE A 385 12.89 -4.08 7.35
N ALA A 386 11.96 -4.54 8.19
CA ALA A 386 10.55 -4.14 8.14
C ALA A 386 10.35 -2.63 8.29
N LEU A 387 11.09 -2.00 9.22
CA LEU A 387 11.05 -0.55 9.42
C LEU A 387 11.54 0.21 8.18
N SER A 388 12.63 -0.23 7.55
CA SER A 388 13.15 0.38 6.31
C SER A 388 12.14 0.33 5.16
N VAL A 389 11.40 -0.78 5.04
CA VAL A 389 10.35 -0.97 4.04
C VAL A 389 9.16 -0.04 4.32
N ILE A 390 8.70 0.04 5.56
CA ILE A 390 7.58 0.91 5.95
C ILE A 390 7.96 2.38 5.73
N LEU A 391 9.15 2.80 6.14
CA LEU A 391 9.62 4.17 5.98
C LEU A 391 9.76 4.57 4.50
N THR A 392 10.21 3.66 3.64
CA THR A 392 10.28 3.95 2.19
C THR A 392 8.93 3.99 1.52
N MET A 393 7.98 3.15 1.96
CA MET A 393 6.60 3.25 1.52
C MET A 393 5.98 4.60 1.94
N LEU A 394 6.18 5.02 3.19
CA LEU A 394 5.74 6.33 3.68
C LEU A 394 6.39 7.49 2.92
N SER A 395 7.67 7.36 2.58
CA SER A 395 8.40 8.33 1.74
C SER A 395 7.71 8.48 0.38
N ALA A 396 7.45 7.36 -0.31
CA ALA A 396 6.76 7.34 -1.60
C ALA A 396 5.36 7.95 -1.52
N LEU A 397 4.57 7.64 -0.48
CA LEU A 397 3.22 8.20 -0.27
C LEU A 397 3.23 9.69 0.05
N SER A 398 4.30 10.19 0.68
CA SER A 398 4.46 11.60 1.02
C SER A 398 4.88 12.45 -0.19
N PHE A 399 5.50 11.83 -1.20
CA PHE A 399 5.98 12.52 -2.39
C PHE A 399 4.81 13.09 -3.21
N ASP A 400 4.86 14.39 -3.53
CA ASP A 400 3.85 15.02 -4.40
C ASP A 400 4.28 14.93 -5.87
N PRO A 401 3.64 14.10 -6.71
CA PRO A 401 3.99 13.99 -8.13
C PRO A 401 3.81 15.29 -8.91
N ARG A 402 3.03 16.26 -8.40
CA ARG A 402 2.85 17.57 -9.04
C ARG A 402 4.15 18.36 -9.15
N LEU A 403 5.10 18.11 -8.25
CA LEU A 403 6.44 18.71 -8.28
C LEU A 403 7.25 18.32 -9.52
N ILE A 404 6.95 17.18 -10.14
CA ILE A 404 7.59 16.76 -11.40
C ILE A 404 7.20 17.70 -12.55
N TRP A 405 5.98 18.24 -12.49
CA TRP A 405 5.37 19.04 -13.57
C TRP A 405 5.27 20.53 -13.25
N SER A 406 5.69 20.98 -12.07
CA SER A 406 5.66 22.39 -11.71
C SER A 406 6.63 23.16 -12.60
N ARG A 407 6.09 23.80 -13.63
CA ARG A 407 6.77 24.86 -14.40
C ARG A 407 6.95 26.06 -13.46
N ASN A 408 8.02 26.82 -13.64
CA ASN A 408 8.11 28.17 -13.07
C ASN A 408 6.81 28.91 -13.45
N HIS A 409 5.98 29.25 -12.46
CA HIS A 409 4.81 30.13 -12.64
C HIS A 409 5.24 31.61 -12.81
N HIS A 410 6.35 31.83 -13.51
CA HIS A 410 6.91 33.13 -13.86
C HIS A 410 7.12 33.15 -15.37
N GLU A 411 6.02 33.36 -16.10
CA GLU A 411 5.95 34.03 -17.40
C GLU A 411 4.48 34.35 -17.67
#